data_AF-A0A838WLC3-F1
#
_entry.id   AF-A0A838WLC3-F1
#
_cell.length_a   1.000
_cell.length_b   1.000
_cell.length_c   1.000
_cell.angle_alpha   90.00
_cell.angle_beta   90.00
_cell.angle_gamma   90.00
#
_symmetry.space_group_name_H-M   'P 1'
#
loop_
_entity.id
_entity.type
_entity.pdbx_description
1 polymer ?
#
loop_
_entity_poly.entity_id
_entity_poly.type
_entity_poly.pdbx_seq_one_letter_code
_entity_poly.pdbx_strand_id
1 'polypeptide(L)'
;MNNLENVANDNHDAIRSILRAINFSQGQFSLIFLHCNCIRLHQKIAVKLRSSYCTKIEEINLSPSAMSLYDNISATMVNIQPYAVMVFGLDAVKNLDSILQVSNQIREEFSKKFAFPLFIWIDDQVLRRIIRIAPDLESWGTIIDIDNFLN
;
A
#
# COMPACT_ATOMS: atom_id res chain seq x y z
N MET A 1 -34.35 -4.18 8.96
CA MET A 1 -33.64 -2.89 8.92
C MET A 1 -33.05 -2.69 10.31
N ASN A 2 -31.73 -2.83 10.55
CA ASN A 2 -30.67 -1.99 9.99
C ASN A 2 -29.34 -2.76 9.79
N ASN A 3 -28.92 -2.92 8.53
CA ASN A 3 -27.62 -3.49 8.11
C ASN A 3 -26.49 -2.44 8.07
N LEU A 4 -26.52 -1.44 8.96
CA LEU A 4 -25.56 -0.32 8.96
C LEU A 4 -24.65 -0.28 10.19
N GLU A 5 -24.98 -1.00 11.27
CA GLU A 5 -24.15 -1.00 12.49
C GLU A 5 -22.97 -1.98 12.42
N ASN A 6 -23.02 -3.02 11.56
CA ASN A 6 -21.90 -3.96 11.42
C ASN A 6 -20.72 -3.38 10.61
N VAL A 7 -21.02 -2.55 9.60
CA VAL A 7 -20.01 -1.93 8.71
C VAL A 7 -19.11 -0.90 9.44
N ALA A 8 -19.45 -0.49 10.66
CA ALA A 8 -18.66 0.46 11.44
C ALA A 8 -17.54 -0.20 12.25
N ASN A 9 -17.71 -1.46 12.67
CA ASN A 9 -16.72 -2.18 13.50
C ASN A 9 -15.59 -2.77 12.65
N ASP A 10 -15.94 -3.30 11.49
CA ASP A 10 -15.06 -3.92 10.50
C ASP A 10 -13.93 -2.99 10.04
N ASN A 11 -14.26 -1.73 9.75
CA ASN A 11 -13.28 -0.74 9.35
C ASN A 11 -12.28 -0.44 10.49
N HIS A 12 -12.68 -0.56 11.76
CA HIS A 12 -11.79 -0.29 12.88
C HIS A 12 -10.67 -1.34 12.97
N ASP A 13 -10.96 -2.59 12.62
CA ASP A 13 -9.97 -3.66 12.71
C ASP A 13 -8.95 -3.59 11.56
N ALA A 14 -9.41 -3.28 10.34
CA ALA A 14 -8.54 -2.97 9.22
C ALA A 14 -7.62 -1.77 9.53
N ILE A 15 -8.21 -0.66 9.99
CA ILE A 15 -7.45 0.55 10.33
C ILE A 15 -6.47 0.27 11.47
N ARG A 16 -6.91 -0.43 12.53
CA ARG A 16 -6.04 -0.80 13.66
C ARG A 16 -4.85 -1.64 13.19
N SER A 17 -5.05 -2.54 12.24
CA SER A 17 -3.97 -3.37 11.67
C SER A 17 -2.97 -2.52 10.89
N ILE A 18 -3.45 -1.59 10.06
CA ILE A 18 -2.59 -0.64 9.34
C ILE A 18 -1.82 0.25 10.33
N LEU A 19 -2.48 0.80 11.34
CA LEU A 19 -1.82 1.64 12.36
C LEU A 19 -0.76 0.88 13.17
N ARG A 20 -1.02 -0.39 13.49
CA ARG A 20 -0.02 -1.26 14.11
C ARG A 20 1.19 -1.46 13.20
N ALA A 21 0.98 -1.72 11.92
CA ALA A 21 2.08 -1.88 10.95
C ALA A 21 2.91 -0.59 10.82
N ILE A 22 2.24 0.59 10.79
CA ILE A 22 2.93 1.88 10.77
C ILE A 22 3.80 2.05 12.04
N ASN A 23 3.22 1.84 13.21
CA ASN A 23 3.94 2.04 14.48
C ASN A 23 5.09 1.03 14.67
N PHE A 24 4.93 -0.21 14.19
CA PHE A 24 5.93 -1.26 14.33
C PHE A 24 7.16 -1.02 13.44
N SER A 25 6.94 -0.51 12.23
CA SER A 25 7.99 -0.31 11.24
C SER A 25 8.47 1.14 11.11
N GLN A 26 8.03 2.05 11.99
CA GLN A 26 8.37 3.46 11.88
C GLN A 26 9.90 3.67 11.89
N GLY A 27 10.41 4.38 10.88
CA GLY A 27 11.85 4.63 10.73
C GLY A 27 12.63 3.48 10.09
N GLN A 28 11.95 2.41 9.67
CA GLN A 28 12.54 1.26 8.99
C GLN A 28 11.73 0.89 7.74
N PHE A 29 12.38 0.25 6.78
CA PHE A 29 11.67 -0.27 5.61
C PHE A 29 10.84 -1.50 5.97
N SER A 30 9.60 -1.51 5.50
CA SER A 30 8.80 -2.72 5.36
C SER A 30 7.86 -2.57 4.18
N LEU A 31 7.66 -3.62 3.40
CA LEU A 31 6.72 -3.64 2.29
C LEU A 31 5.41 -4.29 2.73
N ILE A 32 4.30 -3.56 2.60
CA ILE A 32 2.96 -4.06 2.94
C ILE A 32 2.05 -3.90 1.72
N PHE A 33 1.42 -4.99 1.31
CA PHE A 33 0.34 -4.96 0.35
C PHE A 33 -1.00 -4.86 1.08
N LEU A 34 -1.76 -3.80 0.82
CA LEU A 34 -3.12 -3.61 1.31
C LEU A 34 -4.07 -4.17 0.25
N HIS A 35 -4.48 -5.42 0.44
CA HIS A 35 -5.35 -6.12 -0.50
C HIS A 35 -6.81 -5.76 -0.23
N CYS A 36 -7.50 -5.19 -1.21
CA CYS A 36 -8.90 -4.76 -1.07
C CYS A 36 -9.59 -4.69 -2.44
N ASN A 37 -10.60 -5.52 -2.67
CA ASN A 37 -11.42 -5.45 -3.89
C ASN A 37 -12.59 -4.45 -3.75
N CYS A 38 -12.91 -4.03 -2.51
CA CYS A 38 -14.01 -3.12 -2.24
C CYS A 38 -13.58 -1.64 -2.33
N ILE A 39 -13.82 -1.00 -3.47
CA ILE A 39 -13.51 0.43 -3.71
C ILE A 39 -14.06 1.36 -2.61
N ARG A 40 -15.26 1.07 -2.09
CA ARG A 40 -15.87 1.87 -1.02
C ARG A 40 -15.10 1.77 0.29
N LEU A 41 -14.57 0.59 0.61
CA LEU A 41 -13.80 0.35 1.83
C LEU A 41 -12.43 1.01 1.74
N HIS A 42 -11.77 0.86 0.58
CA HIS A 42 -10.54 1.57 0.23
C HIS A 42 -10.66 3.08 0.49
N GLN A 43 -11.70 3.73 -0.05
CA GLN A 43 -11.92 5.17 0.14
C GLN A 43 -12.16 5.55 1.62
N LYS A 44 -12.96 4.76 2.35
CA LYS A 44 -13.22 5.01 3.77
C LYS A 44 -11.95 4.92 4.60
N ILE A 45 -11.14 3.90 4.39
CA ILE A 45 -9.88 3.70 5.11
C ILE A 45 -8.90 4.83 4.79
N ALA A 46 -8.72 5.19 3.52
CA ALA A 46 -7.87 6.31 3.12
C ALA A 46 -8.30 7.65 3.77
N VAL A 47 -9.60 7.95 3.79
CA VAL A 47 -10.12 9.16 4.47
C VAL A 47 -9.85 9.12 5.97
N LYS A 48 -10.05 7.96 6.62
CA LYS A 48 -9.86 7.83 8.06
C LYS A 48 -8.37 7.90 8.47
N LEU A 49 -7.47 7.35 7.65
CA LEU A 49 -6.02 7.43 7.86
C LEU A 49 -5.53 8.87 7.73
N ARG A 50 -5.99 9.60 6.69
CA ARG A 50 -5.70 11.04 6.52
C ARG A 50 -6.12 11.88 7.73
N SER A 51 -7.36 11.69 8.21
CA SER A 51 -7.84 12.43 9.39
C SER A 51 -7.09 12.12 10.69
N SER A 52 -6.46 10.94 10.79
CA SER A 52 -5.76 10.50 12.01
C SER A 52 -4.28 10.88 12.05
N TYR A 53 -3.63 11.10 10.88
CA TYR A 53 -2.18 11.28 10.76
C TYR A 53 -1.77 12.42 9.80
N CYS A 54 -2.61 13.45 9.69
CA CYS A 54 -2.67 14.50 8.66
C CYS A 54 -1.36 15.25 8.26
N THR A 55 -0.18 14.92 8.79
CA THR A 55 1.11 15.52 8.41
C THR A 55 2.28 14.55 8.27
N LYS A 56 2.08 13.23 8.45
CA LYS A 56 3.21 12.26 8.49
C LYS A 56 3.05 11.04 7.59
N ILE A 57 1.92 10.89 6.90
CA ILE A 57 1.72 9.85 5.89
C ILE A 57 1.69 10.54 4.54
N GLU A 58 2.54 10.09 3.62
CA GLU A 58 2.60 10.61 2.26
C GLU A 58 1.81 9.72 1.33
N GLU A 59 0.93 10.31 0.53
CA GLU A 59 0.12 9.61 -0.47
C GLU A 59 0.71 9.83 -1.86
N ILE A 60 0.95 8.74 -2.57
CA ILE A 60 1.46 8.75 -3.95
C ILE A 60 0.41 8.09 -4.84
N ASN A 61 -0.09 8.84 -5.81
CA ASN A 61 -0.99 8.30 -6.84
C ASN A 61 -0.17 8.06 -8.11
N LEU A 62 -0.03 6.80 -8.50
CA LEU A 62 0.67 6.45 -9.74
C LEU A 62 -0.14 6.94 -10.94
N SER A 63 0.54 7.59 -11.88
CA SER A 63 -0.03 7.88 -13.19
C SER A 63 -0.28 6.56 -13.94
N PRO A 64 -1.34 6.45 -14.77
CA PRO A 64 -1.50 5.33 -15.69
C PRO A 64 -0.30 5.10 -16.63
N SER A 65 0.55 6.11 -16.81
CA SER A 65 1.79 6.05 -17.59
C SER A 65 3.06 5.90 -16.76
N ALA A 66 2.97 5.61 -15.45
CA ALA A 66 4.12 5.43 -14.58
C ALA A 66 5.03 4.32 -15.13
N MET A 67 6.35 4.49 -15.09
CA MET A 67 7.28 3.47 -15.62
C MET A 67 7.99 2.66 -14.54
N SER A 68 8.00 3.15 -13.30
CA SER A 68 8.79 2.60 -12.21
C SER A 68 8.15 2.97 -10.88
N LEU A 69 7.91 1.98 -10.03
CA LEU A 69 7.41 2.21 -8.67
C LEU A 69 8.46 2.95 -7.83
N TYR A 70 9.71 2.51 -7.92
CA TYR A 70 10.82 3.06 -7.14
C TYR A 70 11.06 4.55 -7.46
N ASP A 71 11.01 4.94 -8.73
CA ASP A 71 11.28 6.33 -9.12
C ASP A 71 10.14 7.26 -8.72
N ASN A 72 8.88 6.79 -8.85
CA ASN A 72 7.72 7.56 -8.40
C ASN A 72 7.79 7.81 -6.88
N ILE A 73 8.19 6.81 -6.10
CA ILE A 73 8.37 6.99 -4.65
C ILE A 73 9.55 7.93 -4.37
N SER A 74 10.70 7.68 -4.98
CA SER A 74 11.92 8.45 -4.75
C SER A 74 11.75 9.94 -5.08
N ALA A 75 11.01 10.26 -6.15
CA ALA A 75 10.75 11.64 -6.56
C ALA A 75 9.95 12.43 -5.51
N THR A 76 9.10 11.77 -4.72
CA THR A 76 8.32 12.41 -3.65
C THR A 76 9.16 12.64 -2.39
N MET A 77 10.23 11.87 -2.16
CA MET A 77 11.02 11.90 -0.91
C MET A 77 12.06 13.04 -0.83
N VAL A 78 11.91 14.13 -1.60
CA VAL A 78 12.87 15.23 -1.60
C VAL A 78 12.64 16.13 -0.38
N ASN A 79 13.57 16.10 0.58
CA ASN A 79 13.53 16.87 1.84
C ASN A 79 12.38 16.53 2.80
N ILE A 80 11.81 15.33 2.67
CA ILE A 80 10.79 14.82 3.60
C ILE A 80 11.18 13.45 4.13
N GLN A 81 10.72 13.12 5.33
CA GLN A 81 10.86 11.79 5.92
C GLN A 81 9.53 11.38 6.56
N PRO A 82 8.65 10.72 5.80
CA PRO A 82 7.33 10.35 6.31
C PRO A 82 7.40 9.18 7.27
N TYR A 83 6.38 9.05 8.11
CA TYR A 83 6.19 7.88 8.97
C TYR A 83 5.69 6.67 8.18
N ALA A 84 5.02 6.90 7.06
CA ALA A 84 4.58 5.87 6.13
C ALA A 84 4.32 6.48 4.75
N VAL A 85 4.41 5.66 3.72
CA VAL A 85 4.02 6.02 2.36
C VAL A 85 2.90 5.10 1.90
N MET A 86 1.84 5.66 1.34
CA MET A 86 0.74 4.92 0.73
C MET A 86 0.74 5.15 -0.77
N VAL A 87 0.88 4.07 -1.54
CA VAL A 87 0.88 4.08 -2.99
C VAL A 87 -0.46 3.57 -3.51
N PHE A 88 -1.06 4.35 -4.40
CA PHE A 88 -2.34 4.11 -5.05
C PHE A 88 -2.17 4.03 -6.56
N GLY A 89 -3.16 3.42 -7.24
CA GLY A 89 -3.26 3.43 -8.69
C GLY A 89 -2.38 2.41 -9.40
N LEU A 90 -1.81 1.44 -8.67
CA LEU A 90 -1.04 0.34 -9.28
C LEU A 90 -1.91 -0.54 -10.18
N ASP A 91 -3.20 -0.67 -9.88
CA ASP A 91 -4.23 -1.33 -10.69
C ASP A 91 -4.52 -0.60 -12.02
N ALA A 92 -4.23 0.71 -12.09
CA ALA A 92 -4.52 1.55 -13.24
C ALA A 92 -3.31 1.78 -14.19
N VAL A 93 -2.12 1.29 -13.85
CA VAL A 93 -0.92 1.48 -14.67
C VAL A 93 -0.93 0.55 -15.90
N LYS A 94 -0.59 1.09 -17.07
CA LYS A 94 -0.66 0.34 -18.34
C LYS A 94 0.43 -0.72 -18.49
N ASN A 95 1.56 -0.52 -17.82
CA ASN A 95 2.80 -1.30 -17.92
C ASN A 95 3.09 -2.06 -16.61
N LEU A 96 2.05 -2.49 -15.90
CA LEU A 96 2.14 -3.13 -14.59
C LEU A 96 3.18 -4.25 -14.55
N ASP A 97 3.15 -5.15 -15.53
CA ASP A 97 4.06 -6.30 -15.59
C ASP A 97 5.54 -5.87 -15.59
N SER A 98 5.90 -4.83 -16.35
CA SER A 98 7.26 -4.29 -16.37
C SER A 98 7.63 -3.62 -15.05
N ILE A 99 6.71 -2.87 -14.44
CA ILE A 99 6.92 -2.27 -13.11
C ILE A 99 7.20 -3.37 -12.08
N LEU A 100 6.42 -4.46 -12.10
CA LEU A 100 6.58 -5.58 -11.19
C LEU A 100 7.91 -6.31 -11.41
N GLN A 101 8.30 -6.57 -12.67
CA GLN A 101 9.58 -7.19 -13.01
C GLN A 101 10.76 -6.38 -12.46
N VAL A 102 10.78 -5.07 -12.74
CA VAL A 102 11.84 -4.19 -12.25
C VAL A 102 11.83 -4.15 -10.73
N SER A 103 10.66 -3.93 -10.11
CA SER A 103 10.54 -3.88 -8.65
C SER A 103 11.01 -5.16 -7.96
N ASN A 104 10.79 -6.32 -8.58
CA ASN A 104 11.31 -7.61 -8.11
C ASN A 104 12.84 -7.67 -8.12
N GLN A 105 13.45 -7.19 -9.22
CA GLN A 105 14.90 -7.20 -9.41
C GLN A 105 15.61 -6.25 -8.44
N ILE A 106 15.03 -5.08 -8.16
CA ILE A 106 15.65 -4.03 -7.34
C ILE A 106 15.06 -3.95 -5.92
N ARG A 107 14.40 -5.01 -5.42
CA ARG A 107 13.72 -4.98 -4.10
C ARG A 107 14.63 -4.51 -2.95
N GLU A 108 15.91 -4.83 -3.00
CA GLU A 108 16.90 -4.41 -1.98
C GLU A 108 17.22 -2.91 -2.05
N GLU A 109 17.04 -2.27 -3.20
CA GLU A 109 17.24 -0.81 -3.32
C GLU A 109 16.15 -0.04 -2.57
N PHE A 110 14.93 -0.59 -2.47
CA PHE A 110 13.88 -0.02 -1.65
C PHE A 110 14.30 0.05 -0.18
N SER A 111 14.84 -1.04 0.38
CA SER A 111 15.24 -1.08 1.79
C SER A 111 16.48 -0.24 2.09
N LYS A 112 17.40 -0.10 1.13
CA LYS A 112 18.56 0.79 1.25
C LYS A 112 18.17 2.26 1.21
N LYS A 113 17.16 2.62 0.40
CA LYS A 113 16.78 4.02 0.16
C LYS A 113 15.73 4.54 1.13
N PHE A 114 14.74 3.72 1.48
CA PHE A 114 13.56 4.15 2.21
C PHE A 114 13.62 3.70 3.66
N ALA A 115 13.48 4.65 4.59
CA ALA A 115 13.46 4.40 6.04
C ALA A 115 12.05 4.55 6.60
N PHE A 116 11.06 3.96 5.93
CA PHE A 116 9.65 4.01 6.30
C PHE A 116 8.90 2.79 5.74
N PRO A 117 7.77 2.40 6.36
CA PRO A 117 6.88 1.40 5.81
C PRO A 117 6.20 1.91 4.54
N LEU A 118 6.25 1.07 3.49
CA LEU A 118 5.62 1.29 2.20
C LEU A 118 4.36 0.43 2.10
N PHE A 119 3.22 1.08 1.98
CA PHE A 119 1.92 0.45 1.79
C PHE A 119 1.50 0.59 0.33
N ILE A 120 1.20 -0.52 -0.34
CA ILE A 120 0.74 -0.53 -1.72
C ILE A 120 -0.66 -1.10 -1.77
N TRP A 121 -1.61 -0.31 -2.26
CA TRP A 121 -2.97 -0.77 -2.49
C TRP A 121 -3.04 -1.64 -3.73
N ILE A 122 -3.62 -2.83 -3.58
CA ILE A 122 -3.76 -3.81 -4.65
C ILE A 122 -5.14 -4.47 -4.61
N ASP A 123 -5.59 -4.91 -5.77
CA ASP A 123 -6.74 -5.80 -5.91
C ASP A 123 -6.29 -7.23 -6.23
N ASP A 124 -7.27 -8.12 -6.39
CA ASP A 124 -7.07 -9.51 -6.81
C ASP A 124 -6.26 -9.65 -8.11
N GLN A 125 -6.46 -8.75 -9.08
CA GLN A 125 -5.79 -8.83 -10.37
C GLN A 125 -4.31 -8.48 -10.24
N VAL A 126 -4.00 -7.44 -9.49
CA VAL A 126 -2.64 -7.01 -9.20
C VAL A 126 -1.94 -8.06 -8.34
N LEU A 127 -2.60 -8.61 -7.31
CA LEU A 127 -2.02 -9.65 -6.45
C LEU A 127 -1.62 -10.90 -7.26
N ARG A 128 -2.50 -11.38 -8.14
CA ARG A 128 -2.18 -12.53 -9.02
C ARG A 128 -0.97 -12.25 -9.91
N ARG A 129 -0.81 -11.02 -10.39
CA ARG A 129 0.36 -10.62 -11.20
C ARG A 129 1.62 -10.52 -10.35
N ILE A 130 1.54 -9.99 -9.14
CA ILE A 130 2.66 -9.94 -8.19
C ILE A 130 3.20 -11.36 -7.94
N ILE A 131 2.33 -12.30 -7.54
CA ILE A 131 2.72 -13.70 -7.29
C ILE A 131 3.39 -14.33 -8.51
N ARG A 132 2.88 -14.03 -9.72
CA ARG A 132 3.39 -14.63 -10.96
C ARG A 132 4.68 -14.00 -11.48
N ILE A 133 4.80 -12.68 -11.40
CA ILE A 133 5.81 -11.88 -12.12
C ILE A 133 6.91 -11.40 -11.17
N ALA A 134 6.57 -11.16 -9.91
CA ALA A 134 7.43 -10.61 -8.89
C ALA A 134 7.38 -11.44 -7.59
N PRO A 135 7.68 -12.76 -7.65
CA PRO A 135 7.59 -13.65 -6.49
C PRO A 135 8.56 -13.26 -5.35
N ASP A 136 9.74 -12.74 -5.68
CA ASP A 136 10.68 -12.29 -4.64
C ASP A 136 10.15 -11.04 -3.94
N LEU A 137 9.53 -10.12 -4.68
CA LEU A 137 8.89 -8.93 -4.12
C LEU A 137 7.69 -9.30 -3.23
N GLU A 138 6.90 -10.30 -3.67
CA GLU A 138 5.80 -10.85 -2.89
C GLU A 138 6.30 -11.40 -1.55
N SER A 139 7.30 -12.29 -1.59
CA SER A 139 7.89 -12.90 -0.40
C SER A 139 8.58 -11.90 0.53
N TRP A 140 8.98 -10.75 0.00
CA TRP A 140 9.58 -9.65 0.74
C TRP A 140 8.53 -8.80 1.48
N GLY A 141 7.28 -8.84 1.02
CA GLY A 141 6.19 -8.09 1.57
C GLY A 141 5.34 -8.88 2.57
N THR A 142 4.43 -8.17 3.23
CA THR A 142 3.33 -8.77 3.99
C THR A 142 2.01 -8.34 3.36
N ILE A 143 1.05 -9.25 3.28
CA ILE A 143 -0.30 -8.94 2.78
C ILE A 143 -1.22 -8.72 3.98
N ILE A 144 -1.86 -7.55 4.04
CA ILE A 144 -3.02 -7.31 4.91
C ILE A 144 -4.25 -7.38 4.03
N ASP A 145 -5.02 -8.45 4.22
CA ASP A 145 -6.28 -8.63 3.50
C ASP A 145 -7.39 -7.84 4.18
N ILE A 146 -7.75 -6.73 3.55
CA ILE A 146 -8.72 -5.78 4.07
C ILE A 146 -10.15 -6.32 3.91
N ASP A 147 -10.39 -7.15 2.88
CA ASP A 147 -11.71 -7.75 2.65
C ASP A 147 -12.06 -8.76 3.76
N ASN A 148 -11.07 -9.37 4.43
CA ASN A 148 -11.30 -10.28 5.55
C ASN A 148 -11.89 -9.61 6.80
N PHE A 149 -11.83 -8.29 6.90
CA PHE A 149 -12.47 -7.58 8.01
C PHE A 149 -13.96 -7.32 7.76
N LEU A 150 -14.53 -7.72 6.62
CA LEU A 150 -15.95 -7.52 6.27
C LEU A 150 -16.88 -8.66 6.73
N ASN A 151 -16.35 -9.69 7.40
CA ASN A 151 -17.07 -10.91 7.79
C ASN A 151 -17.40 -10.97 9.28
#